data_AF-R9C612-F1
#
_entry.id   AF-R9C612-F1
#
_cell.length_a   1.000
_cell.length_b   1.000
_cell.length_c   1.000
_cell.angle_alpha   90.00
_cell.angle_beta   90.00
_cell.angle_gamma   90.00
#
_symmetry.space_group_name_H-M   'P 1'
#
loop_
_entity.id
_entity.type
_entity.pdbx_description
1 polymer ?
#
loop_
_entity_poly.entity_id
_entity_poly.type
_entity_poly.pdbx_seq_one_letter_code
_entity_poly.pdbx_strand_id
1 'polypeptide(L)'
;MKEKGKKFISEFKDFAMKGNVLDLAVGVIIGGAFNKIVSSLVKDIIMPPIGLLTGGVNFQDLTYTLKEAVPGVSDAIVISYGLFIQNVVDFIIIALSVFIFIKIINKLNKKKQEESKPQEDKKTREEELLTEIRDILKNNKQ
;
A
#
# COMPACT_ATOMS: atom_id res chain seq x y z
N MET A 1 42.99 9.69 8.58
CA MET A 1 41.76 9.49 7.77
C MET A 1 40.89 8.31 8.20
N LYS A 2 41.43 7.20 8.76
CA LYS A 2 40.64 6.03 9.20
C LYS A 2 39.64 6.29 10.35
N GLU A 3 39.89 7.27 11.22
CA GLU A 3 39.03 7.57 12.37
C GLU A 3 37.69 8.21 12.00
N LYS A 4 37.66 9.10 11.00
CA LYS A 4 36.43 9.79 10.57
C LYS A 4 35.40 8.83 9.98
N GLY A 5 35.85 7.80 9.26
CA GLY A 5 34.98 6.76 8.69
C GLY A 5 34.34 5.87 9.77
N LYS A 6 35.10 5.49 10.81
CA LYS A 6 34.55 4.72 11.94
C LYS A 6 33.48 5.49 12.72
N LYS A 7 33.69 6.79 12.95
CA LYS A 7 32.67 7.66 13.60
C LYS A 7 31.41 7.78 12.76
N PHE A 8 31.53 8.02 11.45
CA PHE A 8 30.37 8.09 10.56
C PHE A 8 29.56 6.78 10.52
N ILE A 9 30.21 5.61 10.44
CA ILE A 9 29.51 4.32 10.48
C ILE A 9 28.78 4.11 11.82
N SER A 10 29.38 4.53 12.94
CA SER A 10 28.73 4.45 14.26
C SER A 10 27.53 5.40 14.35
N GLU A 11 27.71 6.66 13.96
CA GLU A 11 26.63 7.67 13.95
C GLU A 11 25.48 7.27 13.00
N PHE A 12 25.81 6.69 11.85
CA PHE A 12 24.83 6.17 10.90
C PHE A 12 24.10 4.94 11.45
N LYS A 13 24.82 4.02 12.12
CA LYS A 13 24.19 2.87 12.79
C LYS A 13 23.24 3.35 13.89
N ASP A 14 23.66 4.30 14.73
CA ASP A 14 22.84 4.84 15.81
C ASP A 14 21.61 5.59 15.27
N PHE A 15 21.74 6.26 14.12
CA PHE A 15 20.61 6.86 13.39
C PHE A 15 19.66 5.81 12.80
N ALA A 16 20.19 4.78 12.13
CA ALA A 16 19.41 3.73 11.46
C ALA A 16 18.72 2.79 12.45
N MET A 17 19.27 2.60 13.66
CA MET A 17 18.68 1.79 14.72
C MET A 17 17.57 2.52 15.49
N LYS A 18 17.25 3.78 15.16
CA LYS A 18 16.03 4.42 15.65
C LYS A 18 14.83 3.65 15.08
N GLY A 19 14.11 2.90 15.93
CA GLY A 19 13.04 1.98 15.50
C GLY A 19 12.05 2.59 14.51
N ASN A 20 11.64 3.85 14.73
CA ASN A 20 10.73 4.57 13.83
C ASN A 20 11.26 4.74 12.38
N VAL A 21 12.58 4.79 12.17
CA VAL A 21 13.19 4.91 10.83
C VAL A 21 13.27 3.54 10.15
N LEU A 22 13.62 2.50 10.91
CA LEU A 22 13.70 1.14 10.39
C LEU A 22 12.32 0.62 9.97
N ASP A 23 11.31 0.80 10.81
CA ASP A 23 9.93 0.38 10.51
C ASP A 23 9.35 1.14 9.32
N LEU A 24 9.64 2.45 9.21
CA LEU A 24 9.28 3.25 8.06
C LEU A 24 9.97 2.75 6.78
N ALA A 25 11.27 2.46 6.84
CA ALA A 25 12.03 1.96 5.70
C ALA A 25 11.51 0.61 5.22
N VAL A 26 11.22 -0.31 6.14
CA VAL A 26 10.61 -1.61 5.83
C VAL A 26 9.23 -1.41 5.22
N GLY A 27 8.40 -0.53 5.78
CA GLY A 27 7.07 -0.21 5.25
C GLY A 27 7.10 0.33 3.82
N VAL A 28 8.04 1.23 3.50
CA VAL A 28 8.20 1.79 2.15
C VAL A 28 8.70 0.73 1.16
N ILE A 29 9.68 -0.10 1.53
CA ILE A 29 10.22 -1.16 0.67
C ILE A 29 9.14 -2.22 0.39
N ILE A 30 8.46 -2.69 1.43
CA ILE A 30 7.38 -3.67 1.29
C ILE A 30 6.21 -3.05 0.52
N GLY A 31 5.83 -1.81 0.81
CA GLY A 31 4.77 -1.10 0.09
C GLY A 31 5.07 -0.96 -1.40
N GLY A 32 6.32 -0.62 -1.77
CA GLY A 32 6.75 -0.55 -3.16
C GLY A 32 6.75 -1.91 -3.87
N ALA A 33 7.23 -2.96 -3.21
CA ALA A 33 7.20 -4.32 -3.74
C ALA A 33 5.76 -4.84 -3.90
N PHE A 34 4.91 -4.60 -2.90
CA PHE A 34 3.50 -4.98 -2.91
C PHE A 34 2.74 -4.25 -4.04
N ASN A 35 2.99 -2.96 -4.24
CA ASN A 35 2.42 -2.21 -5.34
C ASN A 35 2.77 -2.84 -6.71
N LYS A 36 4.01 -3.32 -6.91
CA LYS A 36 4.38 -4.03 -8.14
C LYS A 36 3.58 -5.32 -8.35
N ILE A 37 3.38 -6.09 -7.28
CA ILE A 37 2.57 -7.33 -7.34
C ILE A 37 1.12 -7.02 -7.72
N VAL A 38 0.54 -6.00 -7.08
CA VAL A 38 -0.83 -5.55 -7.37
C VAL A 38 -0.96 -5.06 -8.81
N SER A 39 -0.01 -4.22 -9.26
CA SER A 39 -0.01 -3.71 -10.63
C SER A 39 0.13 -4.82 -11.66
N SER A 40 0.96 -5.84 -11.42
CA SER A 40 1.09 -6.99 -12.31
C SER A 40 -0.18 -7.85 -12.33
N LEU A 41 -0.79 -8.12 -11.18
CA LEU A 41 -2.09 -8.82 -11.13
C LEU A 41 -3.14 -8.09 -11.97
N VAL A 42 -3.20 -6.77 -11.88
CA VAL A 42 -4.19 -6.00 -12.62
C VAL A 42 -3.85 -5.97 -14.11
N LYS A 43 -2.64 -5.56 -14.46
CA LYS A 43 -2.21 -5.38 -15.85
C LYS A 43 -2.10 -6.70 -16.62
N ASP A 44 -1.59 -7.75 -15.98
CA ASP A 44 -1.21 -8.98 -16.68
C ASP A 44 -2.28 -10.08 -16.54
N ILE A 45 -3.18 -10.01 -15.54
CA ILE A 45 -4.21 -11.04 -15.31
C ILE A 45 -5.62 -10.49 -15.49
N ILE A 46 -5.93 -9.29 -14.97
CA ILE A 46 -7.29 -8.74 -14.99
C ILE A 46 -7.59 -7.97 -16.28
N MET A 47 -6.63 -7.18 -16.76
CA MET A 47 -6.79 -6.38 -17.97
C MET A 47 -6.94 -7.19 -19.26
N PRO A 48 -6.26 -8.33 -19.51
CA PRO A 48 -6.43 -9.05 -20.77
C PRO A 48 -7.87 -9.57 -20.98
N PRO A 49 -8.56 -10.18 -20.00
CA PRO A 49 -9.97 -10.53 -20.13
C PRO A 49 -10.88 -9.30 -20.32
N ILE A 50 -10.64 -8.21 -19.57
CA ILE A 50 -11.43 -6.97 -19.72
C ILE A 50 -11.22 -6.38 -21.12
N GLY A 51 -9.98 -6.33 -21.60
CA GLY A 51 -9.63 -5.85 -22.93
C GLY A 51 -10.26 -6.68 -24.04
N LEU A 52 -10.34 -8.00 -23.88
CA LEU A 52 -11.07 -8.87 -24.81
C LEU A 52 -12.58 -8.57 -24.81
N LEU A 53 -13.18 -8.32 -23.64
CA LEU A 53 -14.60 -7.99 -23.53
C LEU A 53 -14.95 -6.59 -24.05
N THR A 54 -14.06 -5.61 -23.89
CA THR A 54 -14.25 -4.25 -24.39
C THR A 54 -13.86 -4.10 -25.86
N GLY A 55 -13.28 -5.13 -26.50
CA GLY A 55 -12.86 -5.08 -27.91
C GLY A 55 -11.55 -4.36 -28.14
N GLY A 56 -10.66 -4.33 -27.13
CA GLY A 56 -9.36 -3.67 -27.21
C GLY A 56 -9.42 -2.16 -27.03
N VAL A 57 -10.44 -1.65 -26.33
CA VAL A 57 -10.60 -0.21 -26.08
C VAL A 57 -9.42 0.28 -25.23
N ASN A 58 -8.45 0.89 -25.91
CA ASN A 58 -7.40 1.69 -25.30
C ASN A 58 -7.83 3.14 -25.36
N PHE A 59 -8.15 3.72 -24.21
CA PHE A 59 -8.48 5.14 -24.16
C PHE A 59 -7.27 6.02 -24.44
N GLN A 60 -6.05 5.47 -24.40
CA GLN A 60 -4.78 6.18 -24.61
C GLN A 60 -4.70 6.92 -25.95
N ASP A 61 -5.35 6.41 -26.99
CA ASP A 61 -5.29 6.99 -28.35
C ASP A 61 -6.14 8.26 -28.50
N LEU A 62 -6.98 8.57 -27.50
CA LEU A 62 -7.77 9.79 -27.47
C LEU A 62 -6.87 10.99 -27.17
N THR A 63 -6.50 11.68 -28.23
CA THR A 63 -5.68 12.90 -28.18
C THR A 63 -6.43 14.06 -28.84
N TYR A 64 -6.20 15.26 -28.33
CA TYR A 64 -6.68 16.49 -28.94
C TYR A 64 -5.49 17.35 -29.34
N THR A 65 -5.28 17.50 -30.65
CA THR A 65 -4.17 18.28 -31.19
C THR A 65 -4.50 19.78 -31.08
N LEU A 66 -3.71 20.51 -30.30
CA LEU A 66 -3.83 21.97 -30.19
C LEU A 66 -3.00 22.69 -31.24
N LYS A 67 -1.87 22.09 -31.63
CA LYS A 67 -1.00 22.60 -32.68
C LYS A 67 -0.41 21.44 -33.46
N GLU A 68 -0.62 21.44 -34.77
CA GLU A 68 -0.06 20.43 -35.66
C GLU A 68 1.47 20.52 -35.69
N ALA A 69 2.12 19.36 -35.85
CA ALA A 69 3.56 19.30 -36.02
C ALA A 69 3.95 19.95 -37.35
N VAL A 70 5.00 20.77 -37.33
CA VAL A 70 5.65 21.25 -38.55
C VAL A 70 6.91 20.41 -38.74
N PRO A 71 6.99 19.57 -39.80
CA PRO A 71 8.13 18.70 -40.02
C PRO A 71 9.45 19.49 -40.02
N GLY A 72 10.36 19.14 -39.11
CA GLY A 72 11.68 19.77 -38.99
C GLY A 72 11.74 21.09 -38.21
N VAL A 73 10.62 21.57 -37.66
CA VAL A 73 10.57 22.85 -36.89
C VAL A 73 10.05 22.65 -35.47
N SER A 74 8.96 21.90 -35.27
CA SER A 74 8.43 21.66 -33.92
C SER A 74 7.49 20.45 -33.86
N ASP A 75 7.57 19.70 -32.78
CA ASP A 75 6.65 18.61 -32.46
C ASP A 75 5.20 19.12 -32.27
N ALA A 76 4.23 18.24 -32.54
CA ALA A 76 2.82 18.54 -32.30
C ALA A 76 2.56 18.72 -30.81
N ILE A 77 1.80 19.77 -30.46
CA ILE A 77 1.32 19.95 -29.09
C ILE A 77 -0.04 19.30 -29.00
N VAL A 78 -0.09 18.15 -28.33
CA VAL A 78 -1.29 17.33 -28.14
C VAL A 78 -1.66 17.26 -26.66
N ILE A 79 -2.96 17.37 -26.34
CA ILE A 79 -3.49 16.98 -25.04
C ILE A 79 -3.94 15.53 -25.14
N SER A 80 -3.21 14.63 -24.47
CA SER A 80 -3.55 13.21 -24.38
C SER A 80 -4.51 12.95 -23.21
N TYR A 81 -5.73 13.47 -23.29
CA TYR A 81 -6.77 13.24 -22.27
C TYR A 81 -7.15 11.77 -22.15
N GLY A 82 -6.96 11.01 -23.22
CA GLY A 82 -7.10 9.57 -23.26
C GLY A 82 -6.24 8.82 -22.26
N LEU A 83 -4.97 9.23 -22.13
CA LEU A 83 -4.04 8.64 -21.15
C LEU A 83 -4.50 8.91 -19.71
N PHE A 84 -5.06 10.09 -19.45
CA PHE A 84 -5.61 10.40 -18.13
C PHE A 84 -6.81 9.51 -17.80
N ILE A 85 -7.76 9.36 -18.73
CA ILE A 85 -8.93 8.48 -18.55
C ILE A 85 -8.48 7.03 -18.34
N GLN A 86 -7.50 6.55 -19.12
CA GLN A 86 -6.92 5.23 -18.94
C GLN A 86 -6.37 5.04 -17.53
N ASN A 87 -5.56 5.99 -17.03
CA ASN A 87 -4.99 5.92 -15.70
C ASN A 87 -6.06 5.90 -14.59
N VAL A 88 -7.16 6.64 -14.77
CA VAL A 88 -8.30 6.62 -13.83
C VAL A 88 -8.98 5.25 -13.82
N VAL A 89 -9.21 4.66 -15.00
CA VAL A 89 -9.79 3.31 -15.12
C VAL A 89 -8.87 2.28 -14.48
N ASP A 90 -7.58 2.30 -14.79
CA ASP A 90 -6.58 1.39 -14.22
C ASP A 90 -6.54 1.50 -12.69
N PHE A 91 -6.59 2.73 -12.14
CA PHE A 91 -6.66 2.97 -10.70
C PHE A 91 -7.91 2.36 -10.06
N ILE A 92 -9.08 2.51 -10.68
CA ILE A 92 -10.33 1.91 -10.19
C ILE A 92 -10.23 0.37 -10.17
N ILE A 93 -9.68 -0.23 -11.23
CA ILE A 93 -9.49 -1.67 -11.31
C ILE A 93 -8.51 -2.15 -10.24
N ILE A 94 -7.39 -1.45 -10.03
CA ILE A 94 -6.42 -1.73 -8.97
C ILE A 94 -7.09 -1.67 -7.60
N ALA A 95 -7.82 -0.60 -7.30
CA ALA A 95 -8.50 -0.42 -6.02
C ALA A 95 -9.52 -1.54 -5.77
N LEU A 96 -10.31 -1.90 -6.79
CA LEU A 96 -11.28 -3.01 -6.69
C LEU A 96 -10.58 -4.36 -6.47
N SER A 97 -9.46 -4.58 -7.14
CA SER A 97 -8.68 -5.83 -7.03
C SER A 97 -8.08 -5.99 -5.64
N VAL A 98 -7.48 -4.94 -5.09
CA VAL A 98 -6.95 -4.91 -3.72
C VAL A 98 -8.08 -5.11 -2.71
N PHE A 99 -9.23 -4.46 -2.92
CA PHE A 99 -10.40 -4.65 -2.06
C PHE A 99 -10.88 -6.10 -2.04
N ILE A 100 -11.01 -6.74 -3.20
CA ILE A 100 -11.39 -8.17 -3.29
C ILE A 100 -10.34 -9.05 -2.60
N PHE A 101 -9.05 -8.80 -2.83
CA PHE A 101 -7.97 -9.56 -2.22
C PHE A 101 -7.98 -9.48 -0.69
N ILE A 102 -8.09 -8.27 -0.14
CA ILE A 102 -8.20 -8.05 1.32
C ILE A 102 -9.47 -8.72 1.86
N LYS A 103 -10.60 -8.61 1.14
CA LYS A 103 -11.86 -9.26 1.53
C LYS A 103 -11.73 -10.79 1.57
N ILE A 104 -11.00 -11.40 0.64
CA ILE A 104 -10.72 -12.84 0.63
C ILE A 104 -9.86 -13.22 1.84
N ILE A 105 -8.75 -12.52 2.08
CA ILE A 105 -7.88 -12.78 3.24
C ILE A 105 -8.66 -12.63 4.55
N ASN A 106 -9.43 -11.55 4.70
CA ASN A 106 -10.23 -11.32 5.89
C ASN A 106 -11.29 -12.42 6.08
N LYS A 107 -11.91 -12.90 5.01
CA LYS A 107 -12.85 -14.03 5.07
C LYS A 107 -12.17 -15.34 5.48
N LEU A 108 -10.96 -15.61 4.99
CA LEU A 108 -10.18 -16.80 5.35
C LEU A 108 -9.67 -16.71 6.80
N ASN A 109 -9.20 -15.55 7.25
CA ASN A 109 -8.77 -15.31 8.62
C ASN A 109 -9.94 -15.39 9.61
N LYS A 110 -11.12 -14.89 9.22
CA LYS A 110 -12.34 -15.00 10.04
C LYS A 110 -12.78 -16.46 10.21
N LYS A 111 -12.64 -17.28 9.16
CA LYS A 111 -12.89 -18.73 9.24
C LYS A 111 -11.89 -19.45 10.15
N LYS A 112 -10.63 -18.97 10.20
CA LYS A 112 -9.61 -19.48 11.12
C LYS A 112 -9.85 -19.07 12.58
N GLN A 113 -10.46 -17.91 12.82
CA GLN A 113 -10.91 -17.45 14.14
C GLN A 113 -12.18 -18.15 14.64
N GLU A 114 -13.00 -18.73 13.77
CA GLU A 114 -14.18 -19.51 14.19
C GLU A 114 -13.82 -20.94 14.66
N GLU A 115 -12.68 -21.49 14.25
CA GLU A 115 -12.17 -22.79 14.74
C GLU A 115 -11.35 -22.66 16.04
N SER A 116 -10.82 -21.48 16.35
CA SER A 116 -10.26 -21.15 17.65
C SER A 116 -11.26 -20.33 18.44
N LYS A 117 -12.07 -20.98 19.30
CA LYS A 117 -12.84 -20.32 20.36
C LYS A 117 -12.06 -19.12 20.92
N PRO A 118 -12.73 -17.98 21.20
CA PRO A 118 -12.05 -16.75 21.60
C PRO A 118 -11.07 -17.09 22.72
N GLN A 119 -9.77 -17.04 22.40
CA GLN A 119 -8.81 -16.66 23.42
C GLN A 119 -9.28 -15.28 23.81
N GLU A 120 -9.92 -15.21 24.98
CA GLU A 120 -10.07 -13.98 25.73
C GLU A 120 -8.85 -13.14 25.44
N ASP A 121 -9.06 -11.94 24.90
CA ASP A 121 -8.02 -10.94 24.75
C ASP A 121 -7.24 -10.99 26.06
N LYS A 122 -6.04 -11.56 26.03
CA LYS A 122 -5.16 -11.55 27.18
C LYS A 122 -4.93 -10.07 27.41
N LYS A 123 -5.66 -9.52 28.38
CA LYS A 123 -5.53 -8.14 28.81
C LYS A 123 -4.04 -7.82 28.82
N THR A 124 -3.67 -6.73 28.19
CA THR A 124 -2.28 -6.29 28.25
C THR A 124 -1.91 -6.19 29.72
N ARG A 125 -0.67 -6.48 30.12
CA ARG A 125 -0.28 -6.46 31.54
C ARG A 125 -0.65 -5.15 32.23
N GLU A 126 -0.69 -4.05 31.47
CA GLU A 126 -1.22 -2.75 31.89
C GLU A 126 -2.73 -2.77 32.17
N GLU A 127 -3.56 -3.37 31.31
CA GLU A 127 -5.00 -3.52 31.52
C GLU A 127 -5.33 -4.44 32.71
N GLU A 128 -4.51 -5.46 32.96
CA GLU A 128 -4.60 -6.29 34.18
C GLU A 128 -4.32 -5.46 35.43
N LEU A 129 -3.17 -4.76 35.45
CA LEU A 129 -2.79 -3.89 36.55
C LEU A 129 -3.81 -2.77 36.79
N LEU A 130 -4.38 -2.18 35.74
CA LEU A 130 -5.42 -1.16 35.86
C LEU A 130 -6.74 -1.74 36.41
N THR A 131 -7.04 -3.00 36.08
CA THR A 131 -8.20 -3.71 36.66
C THR A 131 -7.98 -3.94 38.16
N GLU A 132 -6.80 -4.43 38.54
CA GLU A 132 -6.42 -4.64 39.95
C GLU A 132 -6.42 -3.33 40.75
N ILE A 133 -5.84 -2.26 40.21
CA ILE A 133 -5.82 -0.93 40.85
C ILE A 133 -7.25 -0.42 41.05
N ARG A 134 -8.13 -0.55 40.06
CA ARG A 134 -9.54 -0.14 40.17
C ARG A 134 -10.24 -0.89 41.29
N ASP A 135 -10.01 -2.20 41.39
CA ASP A 135 -10.68 -3.05 42.36
C ASP A 135 -10.14 -2.78 43.79
N ILE A 136 -8.83 -2.54 43.93
CA ILE A 136 -8.21 -2.09 45.20
C ILE A 136 -8.77 -0.73 45.64
N LEU A 137 -8.91 0.24 44.72
CA LEU A 137 -9.46 1.56 45.04
C LEU A 137 -10.95 1.51 45.41
N LYS A 138 -11.73 0.61 44.80
CA LYS A 138 -13.13 0.40 45.17
C LYS A 138 -13.26 -0.19 46.57
N ASN A 139 -12.36 -1.11 46.94
CA ASN A 139 -12.35 -1.72 48.27
C ASN A 139 -11.82 -0.79 49.36
N ASN A 140 -10.87 0.10 49.05
CA ASN A 140 -10.30 1.09 49.99
C ASN A 140 -11.16 2.36 50.18
N LYS A 141 -12.29 2.49 49.47
CA LYS A 141 -13.22 3.62 49.61
C LYS A 141 -14.26 3.43 50.74
N GLN A 142 -13.98 2.53 51.70
CA GLN A 142 -14.72 2.42 52.96
C GLN A 142 -14.12 3.34 54.02
#